data_AF-A0A537UH89-F1
#
_entry.id   AF-A0A537UH89-F1
#
_cell.length_a   1.000
_cell.length_b   1.000
_cell.length_c   1.000
_cell.angle_alpha   90.00
_cell.angle_beta   90.00
_cell.angle_gamma   90.00
#
_symmetry.space_group_name_H-M   'P 1'
#
loop_
_entity.id
_entity.type
_entity.pdbx_description
1 polymer ?
#
loop_
_entity_poly.entity_id
_entity_poly.type
_entity_poly.pdbx_seq_one_letter_code
_entity_poly.pdbx_strand_id
1 'polypeptide(L)'
;MAGLPLEAAWCFNPRSGTTAFRRYATAPALRATVTVPGVKSMKAPLLLLSIAAATFASTASARAQEASTTLSPKALQEIAQVEAEIDRIEAQTLERLATPPDNQVQQVELLGKLILYDKQLSVYRNEACTFCHMPETGSTGPVSELNRTKAAYPGSVRTRFSDRKPQSHAYAPLSPVLHYNRGQGDLVGGNFWDMRATGRRLGNPAAEQAQGPPTNPVEMGLSDIACFVYRASQRPYRALFENVWG
;
A
#
# COMPACT_ATOMS: atom_id res chain seq x y z
N MET A 1 -23.28 -2.27 14.58
CA MET A 1 -22.65 -1.70 13.36
C MET A 1 -23.50 -0.53 12.91
N ALA A 2 -23.15 0.70 13.32
CA ALA A 2 -23.81 1.89 12.82
C ALA A 2 -23.38 2.12 11.36
N GLY A 3 -24.34 2.37 10.47
CA GLY A 3 -24.10 2.49 9.03
C GLY A 3 -23.11 3.60 8.72
N LEU A 4 -22.06 3.26 7.98
CA LEU A 4 -21.19 4.26 7.37
C LEU A 4 -22.05 5.18 6.49
N PRO A 5 -21.91 6.52 6.56
CA PRO A 5 -22.65 7.42 5.69
C PRO A 5 -22.42 7.05 4.21
N LEU A 6 -23.45 7.22 3.38
CA LEU A 6 -23.48 6.82 1.95
C LEU A 6 -22.24 7.26 1.15
N GLU A 7 -21.59 8.36 1.53
CA GLU A 7 -20.35 8.84 0.90
C GLU A 7 -19.13 7.94 1.15
N ALA A 8 -19.07 7.25 2.30
CA ALA A 8 -17.98 6.33 2.63
C ALA A 8 -18.07 5.00 1.86
N ALA A 9 -19.24 4.66 1.30
CA ALA A 9 -19.45 3.41 0.57
C ALA A 9 -18.70 3.37 -0.78
N TRP A 10 -18.50 4.52 -1.43
CA TRP A 10 -17.76 4.63 -2.70
C TRP A 10 -16.26 4.41 -2.53
N CYS A 11 -15.71 4.88 -1.41
CA CYS A 11 -14.30 4.71 -1.07
C CYS A 11 -13.98 3.38 -0.39
N PHE A 12 -15.00 2.52 -0.23
CA PHE A 12 -14.87 1.20 0.35
C PHE A 12 -14.97 0.14 -0.76
N ASN A 13 -13.87 -0.57 -1.03
CA ASN A 13 -13.90 -1.75 -1.89
C ASN A 13 -13.79 -3.04 -1.04
N PRO A 14 -14.91 -3.67 -0.66
CA PRO A 14 -14.87 -4.91 0.13
C PRO A 14 -14.32 -6.12 -0.64
N ARG A 15 -14.18 -6.06 -1.97
CA ARG A 15 -13.97 -7.25 -2.83
C ARG A 15 -12.55 -7.45 -3.39
N SER A 16 -11.56 -6.62 -3.07
CA SER A 16 -10.20 -6.73 -3.63
C SER A 16 -9.33 -7.86 -3.05
N GLY A 17 -9.94 -8.99 -2.65
CA GLY A 17 -9.26 -10.28 -2.45
C GLY A 17 -9.28 -11.18 -3.69
N THR A 18 -9.88 -10.74 -4.79
CA THR A 18 -9.86 -11.44 -6.07
C THR A 18 -9.67 -10.43 -7.21
N THR A 19 -8.82 -10.78 -8.15
CA THR A 19 -8.47 -10.08 -9.38
C THR A 19 -9.72 -9.49 -10.05
N ALA A 20 -9.91 -8.17 -9.97
CA ALA A 20 -10.94 -7.46 -10.72
C ALA A 20 -10.26 -6.57 -11.75
N PHE A 21 -9.88 -7.18 -12.89
CA PHE A 21 -9.71 -6.45 -14.14
C PHE A 21 -11.03 -5.73 -14.44
N ARG A 22 -11.04 -4.40 -14.32
CA ARG A 22 -12.15 -3.60 -14.85
C ARG A 22 -12.15 -3.79 -16.36
N ARG A 23 -13.17 -4.48 -16.87
CA ARG A 23 -13.42 -4.63 -18.31
C ARG A 23 -13.57 -3.24 -18.91
N TYR A 24 -12.55 -2.77 -19.61
CA TYR A 24 -12.72 -1.74 -20.60
C TYR A 24 -13.53 -2.31 -21.75
N ALA A 25 -14.46 -1.50 -22.24
CA ALA A 25 -15.47 -1.84 -23.23
C ALA A 25 -14.88 -2.55 -24.45
N THR A 26 -15.63 -3.52 -24.94
CA THR A 26 -15.38 -4.29 -26.16
C THR A 26 -15.39 -3.36 -27.38
N ALA A 27 -14.23 -3.14 -28.00
CA ALA A 27 -14.14 -2.81 -29.43
C ALA A 27 -14.08 -4.14 -30.22
N PRO A 28 -14.74 -4.25 -31.39
CA PRO A 28 -14.80 -5.50 -32.13
C PRO A 28 -13.43 -5.79 -32.77
N ALA A 29 -12.88 -6.97 -32.51
CA ALA A 29 -11.69 -7.47 -33.16
C ALA A 29 -12.00 -7.82 -34.63
N LEU A 30 -11.33 -7.14 -35.57
CA LEU A 30 -11.22 -7.60 -36.95
C LEU A 30 -10.52 -8.97 -36.97
N ARG A 31 -11.20 -10.00 -37.46
CA ARG A 31 -10.58 -11.29 -37.80
C ARG A 31 -9.79 -11.13 -39.10
N ALA A 32 -8.46 -11.13 -39.00
CA ALA A 32 -7.60 -11.44 -40.13
C ALA A 32 -7.25 -12.94 -40.08
N THR A 33 -7.81 -13.72 -41.00
CA THR A 33 -7.38 -15.10 -41.26
C THR A 33 -6.09 -15.09 -42.05
N VAL A 34 -4.99 -15.54 -41.43
CA VAL A 34 -3.75 -15.89 -42.14
C VAL A 34 -3.76 -17.40 -42.34
N THR A 35 -3.92 -17.83 -43.60
CA THR A 35 -3.71 -19.22 -44.03
C THR A 35 -2.23 -19.45 -44.26
N VAL A 36 -1.63 -20.41 -43.53
CA VAL A 36 -0.30 -20.96 -43.83
C VAL A 36 -0.51 -22.36 -44.43
N PRO A 37 -0.08 -22.63 -45.68
CA PRO A 37 -0.22 -23.95 -46.28
C PRO A 37 0.96 -24.87 -45.91
N GLY A 38 0.64 -26.11 -45.52
CA GLY A 38 1.56 -27.25 -45.59
C GLY A 38 2.18 -27.71 -44.28
N VAL A 39 1.42 -28.47 -43.48
CA VAL A 39 1.99 -29.52 -42.62
C VAL A 39 1.05 -30.72 -42.64
N LYS A 40 1.57 -31.88 -43.06
CA LYS A 40 0.85 -33.16 -43.15
C LYS A 40 0.60 -33.72 -41.75
N SER A 41 -0.63 -34.21 -41.54
CA SER A 41 -1.08 -34.89 -40.33
C SER A 41 -0.32 -36.20 -40.11
N MET A 42 0.36 -36.33 -38.97
CA MET A 42 0.87 -37.61 -38.45
C MET A 42 -0.01 -38.06 -37.28
N LYS A 43 -0.58 -39.26 -37.41
CA LYS A 43 -1.35 -39.94 -36.35
C LYS A 43 -0.36 -40.62 -35.39
N ALA A 44 -0.47 -40.36 -34.09
CA ALA A 44 0.21 -41.11 -33.03
C ALA A 44 -0.82 -41.89 -32.20
N PRO A 45 -0.50 -43.11 -31.73
CA PRO A 45 -1.46 -43.98 -31.07
C PRO A 45 -1.67 -43.58 -29.60
N LEU A 46 -2.91 -43.78 -29.14
CA LEU A 46 -3.37 -43.50 -27.80
C LEU A 46 -2.83 -44.58 -26.83
N LEU A 47 -1.88 -44.23 -25.95
CA LEU A 47 -1.51 -45.07 -24.82
C LEU A 47 -2.29 -44.59 -23.58
N LEU A 48 -3.23 -45.42 -23.12
CA LEU A 48 -3.97 -45.22 -21.87
C LEU A 48 -3.07 -45.61 -20.69
N LEU A 49 -2.55 -44.64 -19.95
CA LEU A 49 -2.01 -44.86 -18.60
C LEU A 49 -3.09 -44.54 -17.56
N SER A 50 -3.49 -45.56 -16.80
CA SER A 50 -4.33 -45.43 -15.62
C SER A 50 -3.56 -44.74 -14.50
N ILE A 51 -3.93 -43.51 -14.14
CA ILE A 51 -3.39 -42.83 -12.95
C ILE A 51 -4.29 -43.17 -11.76
N ALA A 52 -3.77 -43.98 -10.84
CA ALA A 52 -4.38 -44.24 -9.55
C ALA A 52 -4.40 -42.95 -8.71
N ALA A 53 -5.57 -42.61 -8.19
CA ALA A 53 -5.78 -41.48 -7.30
C ALA A 53 -5.10 -41.75 -5.94
N ALA A 54 -4.03 -41.02 -5.63
CA ALA A 54 -3.48 -40.95 -4.29
C ALA A 54 -4.07 -39.72 -3.57
N THR A 55 -5.16 -39.94 -2.83
CA THR A 55 -5.69 -38.95 -1.89
C THR A 55 -4.80 -38.91 -0.65
N PHE A 56 -3.79 -38.03 -0.66
CA PHE A 56 -3.07 -37.67 0.57
C PHE A 56 -3.79 -36.53 1.27
N ALA A 57 -4.13 -36.78 2.54
CA ALA A 57 -4.81 -35.85 3.43
C ALA A 57 -3.99 -34.56 3.63
N SER A 58 -4.53 -33.42 3.19
CA SER A 58 -3.95 -32.08 3.35
C SER A 58 -4.64 -31.26 4.44
N THR A 59 -5.02 -31.88 5.55
CA THR A 59 -5.70 -31.18 6.66
C THR A 59 -4.75 -30.36 7.54
N ALA A 60 -3.44 -30.60 7.47
CA ALA A 60 -2.44 -29.83 8.22
C ALA A 60 -2.09 -28.48 7.58
N SER A 61 -2.19 -28.37 6.24
CA SER A 61 -1.83 -27.14 5.51
C SER A 61 -2.88 -26.03 5.67
N ALA A 62 -4.16 -26.38 5.79
CA ALA A 62 -5.22 -25.40 6.04
C ALA A 62 -5.12 -24.76 7.43
N ARG A 63 -4.78 -25.55 8.46
CA ARG A 63 -4.61 -25.07 9.85
C ARG A 63 -3.39 -24.17 10.04
N ALA A 64 -2.29 -24.44 9.32
CA ALA A 64 -1.11 -23.59 9.35
C ALA A 64 -1.36 -22.22 8.69
N GLN A 65 -2.24 -22.17 7.68
CA GLN A 65 -2.64 -20.93 7.02
C GLN A 65 -3.67 -20.13 7.84
N GLU A 66 -4.61 -20.80 8.50
CA GLU A 66 -5.62 -20.17 9.38
C GLU A 66 -5.04 -19.59 10.67
N ALA A 67 -3.98 -20.20 11.23
CA ALA A 67 -3.31 -19.66 12.42
C ALA A 67 -2.59 -18.33 12.15
N SER A 68 -2.39 -17.95 10.88
CA SER A 68 -1.67 -16.75 10.47
C SER A 68 -2.53 -15.49 10.38
N THR A 69 -3.86 -15.56 10.43
CA THR A 69 -4.71 -14.38 10.16
C THR A 69 -5.08 -13.55 11.39
N THR A 70 -4.82 -14.04 12.60
CA THR A 70 -5.24 -13.38 13.84
C THR A 70 -4.04 -12.83 14.58
N LEU A 71 -4.04 -11.51 14.81
CA LEU A 71 -3.02 -10.81 15.61
C LEU A 71 -3.04 -11.34 17.05
N SER A 72 -1.87 -11.53 17.66
CA SER A 72 -1.78 -11.93 19.07
C SER A 72 -2.34 -10.82 19.98
N PRO A 73 -2.84 -11.15 21.20
CA PRO A 73 -3.31 -10.14 22.14
C PRO A 73 -2.25 -9.06 22.44
N LYS A 74 -0.97 -9.45 22.44
CA LYS A 74 0.13 -8.52 22.64
C LYS A 74 0.31 -7.57 21.45
N ALA A 75 0.26 -8.09 20.23
CA ALA A 75 0.30 -7.26 19.02
C ALA A 75 -0.87 -6.26 18.99
N LEU A 76 -2.09 -6.70 19.34
CA LEU A 76 -3.26 -5.82 19.41
C LEU A 76 -3.08 -4.70 20.45
N GLN A 77 -2.51 -5.01 21.61
CA GLN A 77 -2.20 -4.01 22.63
C GLN A 77 -1.18 -2.98 22.13
N GLU A 78 -0.08 -3.42 21.52
CA GLU A 78 0.97 -2.53 21.00
C GLU A 78 0.44 -1.67 19.83
N ILE A 79 -0.37 -2.25 18.93
CA ILE A 79 -1.05 -1.53 17.85
C ILE A 79 -1.91 -0.41 18.42
N ALA A 80 -2.72 -0.69 19.45
CA ALA A 80 -3.56 0.33 20.07
C ALA A 80 -2.73 1.46 20.71
N GLN A 81 -1.57 1.15 21.29
CA GLN A 81 -0.65 2.15 21.83
C GLN A 81 -0.08 3.06 20.74
N VAL A 82 0.35 2.47 19.62
CA VAL A 82 0.87 3.21 18.46
C VAL A 82 -0.22 4.08 17.84
N GLU A 83 -1.44 3.54 17.66
CA GLU A 83 -2.57 4.29 17.13
C GLU A 83 -2.95 5.50 18.01
N ALA A 84 -2.85 5.35 19.34
CA ALA A 84 -3.10 6.44 20.29
C ALA A 84 -1.99 7.49 20.27
N GLU A 85 -0.73 7.08 20.09
CA GLU A 85 0.39 8.01 19.93
C GLU A 85 0.28 8.81 18.63
N ILE A 86 -0.17 8.17 17.55
CA ILE A 86 -0.47 8.85 16.29
C ILE A 86 -1.56 9.90 16.47
N ASP A 87 -2.66 9.57 17.16
CA ASP A 87 -3.75 10.52 17.45
C ASP A 87 -3.24 11.71 18.26
N ARG A 88 -2.38 11.46 19.26
CA ARG A 88 -1.77 12.51 20.08
C ARG A 88 -0.91 13.45 19.24
N ILE A 89 -0.08 12.92 18.36
CA ILE A 89 0.81 13.72 17.49
C ILE A 89 0.00 14.45 16.42
N GLU A 90 -1.02 13.84 15.84
CA GLU A 90 -1.93 14.50 14.89
C GLU A 90 -2.59 15.70 15.56
N ALA A 91 -3.19 15.52 16.74
CA ALA A 91 -3.84 16.59 17.50
C ALA A 91 -2.88 17.76 17.78
N GLN A 92 -1.67 17.49 18.28
CA GLN A 92 -0.64 18.51 18.50
C GLN A 92 -0.20 19.19 17.21
N THR A 93 -0.16 18.48 16.09
CA THR A 93 0.24 19.05 14.81
C THR A 93 -0.88 19.91 14.23
N LEU A 94 -2.15 19.53 14.42
CA LEU A 94 -3.31 20.32 14.01
C LEU A 94 -3.39 21.67 14.72
N GLU A 95 -2.98 21.76 15.99
CA GLU A 95 -2.90 23.03 16.72
C GLU A 95 -2.01 24.07 16.00
N ARG A 96 -0.98 23.62 15.27
CA ARG A 96 -0.07 24.49 14.51
C ARG A 96 -0.74 25.13 13.29
N LEU A 97 -1.94 24.67 12.88
CA LEU A 97 -2.70 25.31 11.82
C LEU A 97 -3.29 26.68 12.22
N ALA A 98 -3.39 26.97 13.53
CA ALA A 98 -3.88 28.26 14.00
C ALA A 98 -2.92 29.41 13.64
N THR A 99 -1.62 29.12 13.64
CA THR A 99 -0.56 30.06 13.27
C THR A 99 0.44 29.32 12.35
N PRO A 100 0.08 29.11 11.07
CA PRO A 100 0.94 28.39 10.14
C PRO A 100 2.24 29.20 9.90
N PRO A 101 3.36 28.52 9.59
CA PRO A 101 4.59 29.19 9.21
C PRO A 101 4.41 30.16 8.05
N ASP A 102 5.21 31.22 8.01
CA ASP A 102 5.14 32.30 7.02
C ASP A 102 5.96 32.05 5.74
N ASN A 103 6.64 30.90 5.67
CA ASN A 103 7.43 30.50 4.52
C ASN A 103 6.96 29.16 3.95
N GLN A 104 7.01 29.06 2.62
CA GLN A 104 6.43 27.94 1.88
C GLN A 104 7.08 26.59 2.27
N VAL A 105 8.39 26.55 2.54
CA VAL A 105 9.09 25.31 2.89
C VAL A 105 8.52 24.72 4.19
N GLN A 106 8.43 25.53 5.25
CA GLN A 106 7.88 25.06 6.53
C GLN A 106 6.37 24.78 6.45
N GLN A 107 5.63 25.46 5.57
CA GLN A 107 4.22 25.13 5.28
C GLN A 107 4.09 23.75 4.64
N VAL A 108 4.94 23.43 3.65
CA VAL A 108 5.01 22.09 3.02
C VAL A 108 5.38 21.03 4.06
N GLU A 109 6.34 21.31 4.95
CA GLU A 109 6.72 20.39 6.03
C GLU A 109 5.59 20.15 7.03
N LEU A 110 4.90 21.23 7.45
CA LEU A 110 3.74 21.13 8.34
C LEU A 110 2.63 20.28 7.70
N LEU A 111 2.30 20.57 6.44
CA LEU A 111 1.29 19.81 5.70
C LEU A 111 1.69 18.33 5.53
N GLY A 112 2.95 18.08 5.16
CA GLY A 112 3.49 16.72 5.05
C GLY A 112 3.36 15.96 6.36
N LYS A 113 3.68 16.60 7.49
CA LYS A 113 3.50 16.01 8.83
C LYS A 113 2.02 15.74 9.12
N LEU A 114 1.11 16.68 8.81
CA LEU A 114 -0.32 16.49 9.02
C LEU A 114 -0.85 15.27 8.25
N ILE A 115 -0.47 15.12 6.98
CA ILE A 115 -0.88 13.99 6.14
C ILE A 115 -0.26 12.67 6.65
N LEU A 116 1.00 12.67 7.10
CA LEU A 116 1.68 11.46 7.58
C LEU A 116 1.01 10.83 8.81
N TYR A 117 0.39 11.64 9.67
CA TYR A 117 -0.26 11.20 10.91
C TYR A 117 -1.79 11.06 10.79
N ASP A 118 -2.39 11.41 9.65
CA ASP A 118 -3.85 11.42 9.49
C ASP A 118 -4.42 10.02 9.21
N LYS A 119 -4.97 9.37 10.23
CA LYS A 119 -5.60 8.05 10.08
C LYS A 119 -6.85 8.08 9.19
N GLN A 120 -7.47 9.24 8.98
CA GLN A 120 -8.68 9.35 8.17
C GLN A 120 -8.45 9.03 6.69
N LEU A 121 -7.19 9.00 6.24
CA LEU A 121 -6.81 8.74 4.85
C LEU A 121 -6.75 7.26 4.48
N SER A 122 -7.17 6.35 5.36
CA SER A 122 -7.24 4.91 5.12
C SER A 122 -8.67 4.37 5.09
N VAL A 123 -8.91 3.23 4.44
CA VAL A 123 -10.25 2.70 4.16
C VAL A 123 -11.17 2.65 5.40
N TYR A 124 -10.67 2.16 6.54
CA TYR A 124 -11.40 2.12 7.82
C TYR A 124 -11.09 3.28 8.77
N ARG A 125 -10.37 4.31 8.31
CA ARG A 125 -10.02 5.51 9.10
C ARG A 125 -9.23 5.17 10.37
N ASN A 126 -8.34 4.18 10.28
CA ASN A 126 -7.60 3.60 11.41
C ASN A 126 -6.10 3.44 11.13
N GLU A 127 -5.62 3.83 9.96
CA GLU A 127 -4.25 3.65 9.51
C GLU A 127 -3.70 4.96 8.96
N ALA A 128 -2.59 5.43 9.52
CA ALA A 128 -1.82 6.57 9.02
C ALA A 128 -0.48 6.06 8.47
N CYS A 129 0.20 6.87 7.66
CA CYS A 129 1.53 6.51 7.14
C CYS A 129 2.50 6.16 8.29
N THR A 130 2.40 6.87 9.42
CA THR A 130 3.29 6.68 10.56
C THR A 130 3.05 5.39 11.33
N PHE A 131 1.92 4.67 11.19
CA PHE A 131 1.71 3.39 11.86
C PHE A 131 2.80 2.35 11.53
N CYS A 132 3.24 2.33 10.27
CA CYS A 132 4.34 1.48 9.81
C CYS A 132 5.73 2.16 9.91
N HIS A 133 5.78 3.45 10.26
CA HIS A 133 6.94 4.33 10.08
C HIS A 133 7.10 5.34 11.22
N MET A 134 7.03 4.89 12.48
CA MET A 134 7.08 5.77 13.64
C MET A 134 8.50 6.31 13.93
N PRO A 135 8.66 7.59 14.27
CA PRO A 135 9.97 8.23 14.41
C PRO A 135 10.83 7.64 15.53
N GLU A 136 10.25 7.22 16.65
CA GLU A 136 10.97 6.64 17.81
C GLU A 136 11.68 5.32 17.50
N THR A 137 11.35 4.68 16.37
CA THR A 137 12.03 3.47 15.87
C THR A 137 12.80 3.71 14.59
N GLY A 138 13.29 4.94 14.38
CA GLY A 138 14.01 5.32 13.17
C GLY A 138 13.11 5.34 11.94
N SER A 139 11.85 5.76 12.11
CA SER A 139 10.82 5.77 11.06
C SER A 139 10.56 4.39 10.43
N THR A 140 10.60 3.35 11.26
CA THR A 140 10.23 1.96 10.90
C THR A 140 9.05 1.47 11.76
N GLY A 141 8.77 0.18 11.72
CA GLY A 141 7.66 -0.41 12.45
C GLY A 141 7.89 -0.43 13.98
N PRO A 142 7.02 0.20 14.79
CA PRO A 142 7.17 0.30 16.26
C PRO A 142 6.65 -0.91 17.07
N VAL A 143 5.82 -1.77 16.47
CA VAL A 143 5.18 -2.92 17.12
C VAL A 143 6.18 -4.09 17.22
N SER A 144 6.66 -4.34 18.44
CA SER A 144 7.69 -5.33 18.74
C SER A 144 7.24 -6.76 18.45
N GLU A 145 5.98 -7.08 18.74
CA GLU A 145 5.43 -8.42 18.50
C GLU A 145 5.33 -8.74 17.00
N LEU A 146 4.98 -7.75 16.17
CA LEU A 146 4.99 -7.90 14.71
C LEU A 146 6.42 -8.06 14.20
N ASN A 147 7.35 -7.26 14.71
CA ASN A 147 8.77 -7.33 14.34
C ASN A 147 9.40 -8.70 14.68
N ARG A 148 8.97 -9.33 15.78
CA ARG A 148 9.46 -10.65 16.21
C ARG A 148 8.90 -11.81 15.39
N THR A 149 7.74 -11.62 14.75
CA THR A 149 7.00 -12.70 14.08
C THR A 149 7.04 -12.52 12.57
N LYS A 150 6.10 -11.74 12.01
CA LYS A 150 5.94 -11.57 10.56
C LYS A 150 6.89 -10.53 9.96
N ALA A 151 7.41 -9.62 10.77
CA ALA A 151 8.13 -8.38 10.39
C ALA A 151 7.35 -7.40 9.50
N ALA A 152 6.42 -7.88 8.68
CA ALA A 152 5.46 -7.09 7.95
C ALA A 152 4.33 -6.59 8.84
N TYR A 153 3.74 -5.46 8.44
CA TYR A 153 2.68 -4.79 9.17
C TYR A 153 1.32 -5.05 8.52
N PRO A 154 0.25 -5.17 9.31
CA PRO A 154 -1.09 -5.21 8.77
C PRO A 154 -1.49 -3.82 8.28
N GLY A 155 -2.24 -3.77 7.18
CA GLY A 155 -2.87 -2.53 6.74
C GLY A 155 -4.08 -2.13 7.59
N SER A 156 -4.84 -1.17 7.05
CA SER A 156 -6.12 -0.72 7.59
C SER A 156 -7.10 -1.87 7.81
N VAL A 157 -7.12 -2.83 6.89
CA VAL A 157 -7.76 -4.15 7.11
C VAL A 157 -6.78 -5.03 7.88
N ARG A 158 -6.97 -5.17 9.21
CA ARG A 158 -5.99 -5.79 10.12
C ARG A 158 -5.63 -7.26 9.84
N THR A 159 -6.37 -7.94 8.97
CA THR A 159 -6.07 -9.31 8.50
C THR A 159 -5.22 -9.36 7.22
N ARG A 160 -4.97 -8.22 6.57
CA ARG A 160 -4.20 -8.10 5.33
C ARG A 160 -2.82 -7.51 5.64
N PHE A 161 -1.79 -8.17 5.14
CA PHE A 161 -0.39 -7.80 5.37
C PHE A 161 0.32 -7.60 4.03
N SER A 162 1.31 -6.71 4.02
CA SER A 162 2.32 -6.69 2.97
C SER A 162 3.25 -7.91 3.12
N ASP A 163 3.92 -8.32 2.04
CA ASP A 163 4.91 -9.41 2.07
C ASP A 163 6.30 -8.93 2.49
N ARG A 164 6.44 -7.64 2.86
CA ARG A 164 7.74 -7.03 3.18
C ARG A 164 7.65 -6.19 4.45
N LYS A 165 8.76 -6.16 5.19
CA LYS A 165 8.98 -5.22 6.29
C LYS A 165 8.90 -3.77 5.75
N PRO A 166 8.23 -2.83 6.44
CA PRO A 166 8.32 -1.41 6.11
C PRO A 166 9.78 -0.93 6.08
N GLN A 167 10.16 -0.20 5.04
CA GLN A 167 11.46 0.47 4.97
C GLN A 167 11.50 1.67 5.92
N SER A 168 12.68 2.12 6.33
CA SER A 168 12.79 3.39 7.05
C SER A 168 12.41 4.55 6.13
N HIS A 169 11.59 5.49 6.62
CA HIS A 169 11.43 6.78 5.95
C HIS A 169 12.62 7.73 6.20
N ALA A 170 13.43 7.47 7.24
CA ALA A 170 14.62 8.28 7.49
C ALA A 170 15.59 8.12 6.32
N TYR A 171 16.09 9.25 5.80
CA TYR A 171 16.97 9.34 4.63
C TYR A 171 16.39 8.82 3.30
N ALA A 172 15.19 8.23 3.26
CA ALA A 172 14.56 7.76 2.01
C ALA A 172 14.34 8.87 0.95
N PRO A 173 14.01 10.13 1.31
CA PRO A 173 13.94 11.22 0.34
C PRO A 173 15.27 11.60 -0.31
N LEU A 174 16.40 11.14 0.24
CA LEU A 174 17.74 11.38 -0.32
C LEU A 174 18.14 10.32 -1.36
N SER A 175 17.32 9.28 -1.56
CA SER A 175 17.58 8.28 -2.60
C SER A 175 17.57 8.95 -3.99
N PRO A 176 18.61 8.77 -4.82
CA PRO A 176 18.64 9.37 -6.14
C PRO A 176 17.60 8.71 -7.06
N VAL A 177 17.24 9.42 -8.13
CA VAL A 177 16.47 8.83 -9.23
C VAL A 177 17.19 7.57 -9.74
N LEU A 178 16.45 6.49 -9.94
CA LEU A 178 16.97 5.19 -10.34
C LEU A 178 17.70 5.29 -11.68
N HIS A 179 19.01 4.99 -11.63
CA HIS A 179 19.90 5.03 -12.78
C HIS A 179 20.85 3.84 -12.78
N TYR A 180 21.43 3.56 -13.94
CA TYR A 180 22.48 2.57 -14.08
C TYR A 180 23.84 3.24 -13.90
N ASN A 181 24.60 2.80 -12.90
CA ASN A 181 25.95 3.25 -12.66
C ASN A 181 26.93 2.42 -13.50
N ARG A 182 27.39 3.00 -14.61
CA ARG A 182 28.32 2.31 -15.54
C ARG A 182 29.67 1.96 -14.90
N GLY A 183 30.13 2.72 -13.91
CA GLY A 183 31.42 2.49 -13.27
C GLY A 183 31.45 1.23 -12.41
N GLN A 184 30.31 0.86 -11.82
CA GLN A 184 30.18 -0.32 -10.97
C GLN A 184 29.34 -1.44 -11.58
N GLY A 185 28.59 -1.15 -12.67
CA GLY A 185 27.77 -2.13 -13.36
C GLY A 185 26.46 -2.47 -12.66
N ASP A 186 25.93 -1.57 -11.82
CA ASP A 186 24.75 -1.79 -10.99
C ASP A 186 23.66 -0.71 -11.15
N LEU A 187 22.49 -1.00 -10.60
CA LEU A 187 21.36 -0.06 -10.50
C LEU A 187 21.39 0.62 -9.13
N VAL A 188 21.35 1.95 -9.13
CA VAL A 188 21.44 2.78 -7.93
C VAL A 188 20.23 3.72 -7.85
N GLY A 189 19.66 3.81 -6.65
CA GLY A 189 18.56 4.72 -6.34
C GLY A 189 17.19 4.05 -6.32
N GLY A 190 16.15 4.86 -6.50
CA GLY A 190 14.77 4.42 -6.35
C GLY A 190 14.35 4.20 -4.90
N ASN A 191 13.06 3.98 -4.69
CA ASN A 191 12.46 3.63 -3.40
C ASN A 191 11.62 2.35 -3.55
N PHE A 192 11.19 1.79 -2.41
CA PHE A 192 10.81 0.39 -2.21
C PHE A 192 12.00 -0.58 -2.26
N TRP A 193 11.83 -1.75 -1.65
CA TRP A 193 12.84 -2.83 -1.64
C TRP A 193 13.25 -3.31 -3.04
N ASP A 194 12.41 -3.11 -4.05
CA ASP A 194 12.63 -3.50 -5.44
C ASP A 194 12.82 -2.28 -6.37
N MET A 195 13.08 -1.09 -5.81
CA MET A 195 13.37 0.13 -6.55
C MET A 195 12.24 0.60 -7.50
N ARG A 196 11.02 0.04 -7.39
CA ARG A 196 9.93 0.30 -8.35
C ARG A 196 9.42 1.74 -8.34
N ALA A 197 9.63 2.48 -7.26
CA ALA A 197 9.43 3.93 -7.23
C ALA A 197 10.73 4.57 -7.72
N THR A 198 10.86 4.68 -9.04
CA THR A 198 12.13 5.02 -9.70
C THR A 198 12.53 6.49 -9.53
N GLY A 199 11.57 7.38 -9.27
CA GLY A 199 11.76 8.83 -9.29
C GLY A 199 11.84 9.44 -10.69
N ARG A 200 11.72 8.66 -11.77
CA ARG A 200 11.88 9.17 -13.15
C ARG A 200 10.75 10.09 -13.62
N ARG A 201 9.54 9.88 -13.14
CA ARG A 201 8.36 10.67 -13.51
C ARG A 201 8.26 11.95 -12.68
N LEU A 202 8.61 11.89 -11.40
CA LEU A 202 8.46 13.02 -10.47
C LEU A 202 9.77 13.68 -10.06
N GLY A 203 10.91 13.23 -10.57
CA GLY A 203 12.24 13.70 -10.16
C GLY A 203 12.64 13.30 -8.74
N ASN A 204 11.78 12.55 -8.03
CA ASN A 204 12.00 12.15 -6.65
C ASN A 204 11.38 10.77 -6.38
N PRO A 205 12.18 9.75 -6.04
CA PRO A 205 11.69 8.42 -5.68
C PRO A 205 10.70 8.38 -4.52
N ALA A 206 10.84 9.25 -3.50
CA ALA A 206 9.93 9.30 -2.36
C ALA A 206 8.56 9.88 -2.76
N ALA A 207 8.53 10.89 -3.63
CA ALA A 207 7.28 11.40 -4.19
C ALA A 207 6.55 10.32 -5.02
N GLU A 208 7.29 9.47 -5.75
CA GLU A 208 6.71 8.31 -6.43
C GLU A 208 6.21 7.23 -5.47
N GLN A 209 6.98 6.93 -4.43
CA GLN A 209 6.64 5.95 -3.41
C GLN A 209 5.34 6.32 -2.67
N ALA A 210 5.16 7.60 -2.33
CA ALA A 210 4.01 8.11 -1.59
C ALA A 210 2.66 7.87 -2.29
N GLN A 211 2.64 7.58 -3.60
CA GLN A 211 1.42 7.26 -4.34
C GLN A 211 0.97 5.79 -4.18
N GLY A 212 1.82 4.90 -3.67
CA GLY A 212 1.51 3.48 -3.54
C GLY A 212 0.56 3.15 -2.37
N PRO A 213 0.95 3.46 -1.11
CA PRO A 213 0.20 3.06 0.07
C PRO A 213 -1.28 3.46 0.13
N PRO A 214 -1.69 4.67 -0.33
CA PRO A 214 -3.09 5.10 -0.29
C PRO A 214 -4.08 4.10 -0.87
N THR A 215 -3.75 3.48 -2.02
CA THR A 215 -4.65 2.59 -2.75
C THR A 215 -4.30 1.10 -2.61
N ASN A 216 -3.19 0.78 -1.94
CA ASN A 216 -2.77 -0.61 -1.79
C ASN A 216 -3.70 -1.35 -0.80
N PRO A 217 -4.41 -2.42 -1.22
CA PRO A 217 -5.42 -3.10 -0.41
C PRO A 217 -4.88 -3.81 0.83
N VAL A 218 -3.56 -3.99 0.94
CA VAL A 218 -2.89 -4.53 2.13
C VAL A 218 -2.20 -3.45 2.99
N GLU A 219 -2.33 -2.17 2.62
CA GLU A 219 -1.80 -1.01 3.36
C GLU A 219 -2.98 -0.07 3.73
N MET A 220 -3.14 1.10 3.10
CA MET A 220 -4.23 2.03 3.46
C MET A 220 -5.58 1.69 2.79
N GLY A 221 -5.54 1.06 1.61
CA GLY A 221 -6.68 0.34 1.03
C GLY A 221 -7.84 1.15 0.45
N LEU A 222 -7.66 2.44 0.14
CA LEU A 222 -8.69 3.20 -0.59
C LEU A 222 -8.89 2.63 -2.00
N SER A 223 -10.10 2.80 -2.56
CA SER A 223 -10.45 2.30 -3.89
C SER A 223 -9.61 2.92 -5.01
N ASP A 224 -9.34 4.22 -4.92
CA ASP A 224 -8.53 4.98 -5.87
C ASP A 224 -7.97 6.26 -5.21
N ILE A 225 -7.13 6.98 -5.96
CA ILE A 225 -6.52 8.22 -5.49
C ILE A 225 -7.52 9.38 -5.38
N ALA A 226 -8.64 9.35 -6.12
CA ALA A 226 -9.67 10.38 -6.00
C ALA A 226 -10.34 10.32 -4.62
N CYS A 227 -10.50 9.12 -4.06
CA CYS A 227 -10.93 8.93 -2.68
C CYS A 227 -9.93 9.48 -1.65
N PHE A 228 -8.63 9.36 -1.91
CA PHE A 228 -7.61 9.96 -1.03
C PHE A 228 -7.72 11.49 -1.06
N VAL A 229 -7.78 12.07 -2.26
CA VAL A 229 -7.91 13.53 -2.45
C VAL A 229 -9.20 14.05 -1.84
N TYR A 230 -10.34 13.38 -2.06
CA TYR A 230 -11.62 13.75 -1.45
C TYR A 230 -11.52 13.75 0.08
N ARG A 231 -10.94 12.70 0.68
CA ARG A 231 -10.81 12.66 2.14
C ARG A 231 -9.89 13.74 2.66
N ALA A 232 -8.74 13.95 2.02
CA ALA A 232 -7.80 15.02 2.36
C ALA A 232 -8.45 16.41 2.26
N SER A 233 -9.32 16.64 1.28
CA SER A 233 -10.05 17.91 1.14
C SER A 233 -11.09 18.14 2.24
N GLN A 234 -11.48 17.12 3.00
CA GLN A 234 -12.37 17.26 4.17
C GLN A 234 -11.59 17.44 5.48
N ARG A 235 -10.26 17.58 5.43
CA ARG A 235 -9.43 17.67 6.63
C ARG A 235 -9.12 19.12 6.98
N PRO A 236 -8.80 19.42 8.27
CA PRO A 236 -8.54 20.79 8.71
C PRO A 236 -7.39 21.50 7.97
N TYR A 237 -6.47 20.74 7.37
CA TYR A 237 -5.34 21.26 6.62
C TYR A 237 -5.63 21.62 5.17
N ARG A 238 -6.89 21.51 4.72
CA ARG A 238 -7.30 21.88 3.35
C ARG A 238 -6.89 23.31 2.99
N ALA A 239 -7.18 24.29 3.85
CA ALA A 239 -6.86 25.69 3.57
C ALA A 239 -5.35 25.93 3.43
N LEU A 240 -4.52 25.23 4.24
CA LEU A 240 -3.07 25.29 4.09
C LEU A 240 -2.61 24.67 2.76
N PHE A 241 -3.24 23.58 2.33
CA PHE A 241 -2.96 22.96 1.04
C PHE A 241 -3.24 23.94 -0.12
N GLU A 242 -4.44 24.55 -0.14
CA GLU A 242 -4.85 25.55 -1.14
C GLU A 242 -3.91 26.77 -1.12
N ASN A 243 -3.46 27.23 0.05
CA ASN A 243 -2.49 28.33 0.14
C ASN A 243 -1.13 28.01 -0.50
N VAL A 244 -0.67 26.76 -0.45
CA VAL A 244 0.65 26.37 -0.97
C VAL A 244 0.63 26.07 -2.47
N TRP A 245 -0.45 25.47 -2.99
CA TRP A 245 -0.54 25.00 -4.39
C TRP A 245 -1.65 25.62 -5.25
N GLY A 246 -2.59 26.37 -4.69
CA GLY A 246 -3.75 26.93 -5.39
C GLY A 246 -4.96 26.01 -5.35
#